data_AF-D8PAY5-F1
#
_entry.id   AF-D8PAY5-F1
#
_cell.length_a   1.000
_cell.length_b   1.000
_cell.length_c   1.000
_cell.angle_alpha   90.00
_cell.angle_beta   90.00
_cell.angle_gamma   90.00
#
_symmetry.space_group_name_H-M   'P 1'
#
loop_
_entity.id
_entity.type
_entity.pdbx_description
1 polymer ?
#
loop_
_entity_poly.entity_id
_entity_poly.type
_entity_poly.pdbx_seq_one_letter_code
_entity_poly.pdbx_strand_id
1 'polypeptide(L)'
;MSESLAPHVLLGRWEKLPHSPCAQRYPDTLEFRERGLYVGRSDPPGAFSLWDAGTFELLDPQHLRLSTANDALVTYDVSWQQDRLTFVDADGCEFAYRKMT
;
A
#
# COMPACT_ATOMS: atom_id res chain seq x y z
N MET A 1 5.74 -23.25 14.62
CA MET A 1 6.05 -21.83 14.40
C MET A 1 5.31 -21.45 13.13
N SER A 2 4.16 -20.78 13.28
CA SER A 2 3.35 -20.40 12.13
C SER A 2 4.05 -19.24 11.43
N GLU A 3 4.73 -19.53 10.32
CA GLU A 3 5.09 -18.48 9.37
C GLU A 3 3.78 -17.86 8.87
N SER A 4 3.52 -16.63 9.27
CA SER A 4 2.43 -15.84 8.72
C SER A 4 2.66 -15.76 7.21
N LEU A 5 1.84 -16.46 6.41
CA LEU A 5 1.89 -16.43 4.93
C LEU A 5 1.56 -15.04 4.34
N ALA A 6 1.13 -14.12 5.20
CA ALA A 6 0.49 -12.87 4.84
C ALA A 6 1.43 -11.73 4.35
N PRO A 7 2.72 -11.62 4.74
CA PRO A 7 3.63 -10.68 4.09
C PRO A 7 3.91 -11.11 2.64
N HIS A 8 4.02 -12.43 2.39
CA HIS A 8 4.39 -12.97 1.08
C HIS A 8 3.37 -12.65 -0.02
N VAL A 9 2.08 -12.57 0.29
CA VAL A 9 1.06 -12.21 -0.71
C VAL A 9 1.18 -10.75 -1.14
N LEU A 10 1.63 -9.86 -0.25
CA LEU A 10 1.85 -8.44 -0.56
C LEU A 10 3.12 -8.21 -1.37
N LEU A 11 4.14 -9.06 -1.21
CA LEU A 11 5.42 -8.88 -1.92
C LEU A 11 5.23 -8.77 -3.44
N GLY A 12 5.98 -7.84 -4.03
CA GLY A 12 5.97 -7.55 -5.46
C GLY A 12 5.53 -6.13 -5.76
N ARG A 13 5.32 -5.88 -7.06
CA ARG A 13 4.93 -4.57 -7.59
C ARG A 13 3.44 -4.49 -7.81
N TRP A 14 2.91 -3.30 -7.63
CA TRP A 14 1.50 -2.98 -7.68
C TRP A 14 1.31 -1.65 -8.40
N GLU A 15 0.29 -1.57 -9.24
CA GLU A 15 -0.07 -0.39 -10.03
C GLU A 15 -1.44 0.12 -9.57
N LYS A 16 -1.53 1.42 -9.28
CA LYS A 16 -2.78 2.04 -8.84
C LYS A 16 -3.81 1.95 -9.97
N LEU A 17 -4.99 1.42 -9.64
CA LEU A 17 -6.11 1.36 -10.57
C LEU A 17 -6.73 2.76 -10.75
N PRO A 18 -7.56 2.97 -11.78
CA PRO A 18 -8.32 4.21 -11.93
C PRO A 18 -9.06 4.54 -10.63
N HIS A 19 -8.88 5.76 -10.13
CA HIS A 19 -9.23 6.12 -8.77
C HIS A 19 -10.04 7.42 -8.70
N SER A 20 -10.70 7.60 -7.55
CA SER A 20 -11.38 8.84 -7.18
C SER A 20 -10.36 9.95 -6.85
N PRO A 21 -10.75 11.24 -6.89
CA PRO A 21 -9.81 12.34 -6.63
C PRO A 21 -9.07 12.26 -5.28
N CYS A 22 -9.67 11.66 -4.25
CA CYS A 22 -9.03 11.53 -2.94
C CYS A 22 -7.77 10.65 -3.00
N ALA A 23 -7.67 9.72 -3.95
CA ALA A 23 -6.52 8.83 -4.04
C ALA A 23 -5.30 9.41 -4.78
N GLN A 24 -5.40 10.66 -5.27
CA GLN A 24 -4.29 11.36 -5.90
C GLN A 24 -3.11 11.58 -4.94
N ARG A 25 -3.37 11.57 -3.63
CA ARG A 25 -2.34 11.70 -2.58
C ARG A 25 -1.52 10.44 -2.34
N TYR A 26 -1.86 9.33 -3.00
CA TYR A 26 -1.17 8.04 -2.92
C TYR A 26 -0.39 7.77 -4.20
N PRO A 27 0.70 6.98 -4.16
CA PRO A 27 1.60 6.83 -5.30
C PRO A 27 0.96 6.00 -6.41
N ASP A 28 1.38 6.20 -7.66
CA ASP A 28 0.91 5.46 -8.84
C ASP A 28 1.42 4.02 -8.88
N THR A 29 2.57 3.76 -8.28
CA THR A 29 3.08 2.38 -8.10
C THR A 29 3.54 2.15 -6.67
N LEU A 30 3.40 0.90 -6.22
CA LEU A 30 3.90 0.41 -4.94
C LEU A 30 4.73 -0.85 -5.15
N GLU A 31 5.80 -0.98 -4.39
CA GLU A 31 6.61 -2.20 -4.35
C GLU A 31 6.79 -2.61 -2.89
N PHE A 32 6.15 -3.70 -2.47
CA PHE A 32 6.39 -4.32 -1.17
C PHE A 32 7.54 -5.31 -1.30
N ARG A 33 8.48 -5.21 -0.37
CA ARG A 33 9.73 -5.97 -0.32
C ARG A 33 9.83 -6.77 0.97
N GLU A 34 10.76 -7.71 0.98
CA GLU A 34 11.06 -8.47 2.19
C GLU A 34 11.43 -7.55 3.37
N ARG A 35 11.33 -8.11 4.58
CA ARG A 35 11.65 -7.41 5.85
C ARG A 35 10.76 -6.19 6.12
N GLY A 36 9.55 -6.16 5.56
CA GLY A 36 8.56 -5.13 5.85
C GLY A 36 8.93 -3.77 5.27
N LEU A 37 9.56 -3.72 4.10
CA LEU A 37 9.92 -2.46 3.42
C LEU A 37 9.01 -2.22 2.22
N TYR A 38 8.64 -0.97 1.96
CA TYR A 38 7.91 -0.61 0.74
C TYR A 38 8.51 0.62 0.05
N VAL A 39 8.24 0.77 -1.24
CA VAL A 39 8.54 1.97 -2.02
C VAL A 39 7.33 2.37 -2.85
N GLY A 40 6.88 3.62 -2.73
CA GLY A 40 5.89 4.27 -3.56
C GLY A 40 6.55 5.17 -4.62
N ARG A 41 5.98 5.22 -5.83
CA ARG A 41 6.40 6.20 -6.85
C ARG A 41 5.20 6.83 -7.52
N SER A 42 5.22 8.15 -7.64
CA SER A 42 4.25 8.95 -8.41
C SER A 42 4.74 9.16 -9.84
N ASP A 43 3.79 9.39 -10.76
CA ASP A 43 4.02 9.78 -12.15
C ASP A 43 3.24 11.09 -12.44
N PRO A 44 3.91 12.23 -12.67
CA PRO A 44 5.35 12.39 -12.87
C PRO A 44 6.18 12.21 -11.58
N PRO A 45 7.46 11.81 -11.71
CA PRO A 45 8.38 11.72 -10.58
C PRO A 45 8.51 13.04 -9.82
N GLY A 46 8.63 12.96 -8.49
CA GLY A 46 8.78 14.13 -7.62
C GLY A 46 7.48 14.80 -7.19
N ALA A 47 6.32 14.32 -7.69
CA ALA A 47 5.03 14.70 -7.12
C ALA A 47 4.92 14.20 -5.67
N PHE A 48 4.30 15.03 -4.82
CA PHE A 48 4.04 14.67 -3.43
C PHE A 48 3.15 13.42 -3.35
N SER A 49 3.49 12.52 -2.43
CA SER A 49 2.71 11.34 -2.09
C SER A 49 2.80 11.12 -0.58
N LEU A 50 1.72 10.67 0.04
CA LEU A 50 1.72 10.23 1.44
C LEU A 50 2.58 9.00 1.66
N TRP A 51 2.78 8.18 0.61
CA TRP A 51 3.62 6.99 0.63
C TRP A 51 4.74 7.14 -0.40
N ASP A 52 5.99 7.20 0.05
CA ASP A 52 7.18 7.34 -0.77
C ASP A 52 8.18 6.18 -0.54
N ALA A 53 8.62 5.95 0.68
CA ALA A 53 9.38 4.80 1.10
C ALA A 53 9.28 4.63 2.61
N GLY A 54 9.21 3.39 3.08
CA GLY A 54 9.06 3.18 4.51
C GLY A 54 8.91 1.72 4.88
N THR A 55 8.31 1.51 6.05
CA THR A 55 8.01 0.18 6.57
C THR A 55 6.52 -0.14 6.43
N PHE A 56 6.21 -1.42 6.32
CA PHE A 56 4.86 -1.94 6.40
C PHE A 56 4.79 -3.14 7.33
N GLU A 57 3.65 -3.31 7.97
CA GLU A 57 3.35 -4.44 8.84
C GLU A 57 1.88 -4.79 8.70
N LEU A 58 1.61 -6.03 8.33
CA LEU A 58 0.25 -6.56 8.34
C LEU A 58 -0.09 -6.97 9.78
N LEU A 59 -1.01 -6.24 10.41
CA LEU A 59 -1.40 -6.46 11.80
C LEU A 59 -2.31 -7.69 11.91
N ASP A 60 -3.24 -7.81 10.96
CA ASP A 60 -4.16 -8.93 10.79
C ASP A 60 -4.67 -8.96 9.33
N PRO A 61 -5.54 -9.90 8.93
CA PRO A 61 -5.98 -10.02 7.54
C PRO A 61 -6.74 -8.82 6.95
N GLN A 62 -7.08 -7.80 7.73
CA GLN A 62 -7.86 -6.64 7.29
C GLN A 62 -7.18 -5.30 7.60
N HIS A 63 -6.05 -5.30 8.31
CA HIS A 63 -5.39 -4.07 8.72
C HIS A 63 -3.90 -4.08 8.37
N LEU A 64 -3.48 -3.08 7.57
CA LEU A 64 -2.11 -2.89 7.16
C LEU A 64 -1.59 -1.55 7.72
N ARG A 65 -0.51 -1.60 8.48
CA ARG A 65 0.17 -0.42 9.00
C ARG A 65 1.34 -0.03 8.09
N LEU A 66 1.43 1.23 7.70
CA LEU A 66 2.56 1.78 6.94
C LEU A 66 3.13 3.00 7.65
N SER A 67 4.45 3.20 7.56
CA SER A 67 5.04 4.51 7.81
C SER A 67 4.82 5.41 6.59
N THR A 68 4.33 6.63 6.78
CA THR A 68 4.10 7.61 5.70
C THR A 68 5.31 8.53 5.50
N ALA A 69 5.29 9.36 4.45
CA ALA A 69 6.37 10.28 4.08
C ALA A 69 6.78 11.31 5.16
N ASN A 70 5.96 11.46 6.21
CA ASN A 70 6.22 12.29 7.39
C ASN A 70 6.50 11.46 8.66
N ASP A 71 6.93 10.20 8.49
CA ASP A 71 7.25 9.24 9.55
C ASP A 71 6.08 8.84 10.47
N ALA A 72 4.84 9.23 10.15
CA ALA A 72 3.67 8.78 10.90
C ALA A 72 3.38 7.30 10.60
N LEU A 73 3.02 6.54 11.63
CA LEU A 73 2.51 5.17 11.46
C LEU A 73 0.99 5.22 11.32
N VAL A 74 0.50 4.92 10.12
CA VAL A 74 -0.93 4.96 9.80
C VAL A 74 -1.41 3.55 9.49
N THR A 75 -2.57 3.18 10.05
CA THR A 75 -3.23 1.90 9.77
C THR A 75 -4.35 2.13 8.75
N TYR A 76 -4.39 1.26 7.76
CA TYR A 76 -5.38 1.26 6.68
C TYR A 76 -6.18 -0.03 6.76
N ASP A 77 -7.48 0.08 6.51
CA ASP A 77 -8.28 -1.11 6.25
C ASP A 77 -7.91 -1.61 4.86
N VAL A 78 -7.71 -2.91 4.74
CA VAL A 78 -7.36 -3.55 3.48
C VAL A 78 -8.27 -4.73 3.18
N SER A 79 -8.53 -4.91 1.89
CA SER A 79 -9.09 -6.15 1.37
C SER A 79 -8.33 -6.55 0.13
N TRP A 80 -8.16 -7.85 -0.08
CA TRP A 80 -7.51 -8.36 -1.28
C TRP A 80 -8.33 -9.46 -1.93
N GLN A 81 -8.36 -9.46 -3.25
CA GLN A 81 -8.99 -10.48 -4.07
C GLN A 81 -8.10 -10.72 -5.29
N GLN A 82 -7.56 -11.94 -5.41
CA GLN A 82 -6.68 -12.34 -6.52
C GLN A 82 -5.45 -11.42 -6.64
N ASP A 83 -5.44 -10.55 -7.66
CA ASP A 83 -4.40 -9.58 -7.97
C ASP A 83 -4.76 -8.16 -7.52
N ARG A 84 -5.90 -7.94 -6.86
CA ARG A 84 -6.35 -6.62 -6.41
C ARG A 84 -6.17 -6.45 -4.91
N LEU A 85 -5.56 -5.33 -4.51
CA LEU A 85 -5.44 -4.87 -3.14
C LEU A 85 -6.15 -3.52 -3.00
N THR A 86 -7.19 -3.46 -2.19
CA THR A 86 -7.97 -2.26 -1.90
C THR A 86 -7.62 -1.74 -0.51
N PHE A 87 -7.48 -0.43 -0.40
CA PHE A 87 -7.23 0.31 0.82
C PHE A 87 -8.41 1.22 1.12
N VAL A 88 -8.72 1.38 2.41
CA VAL A 88 -9.55 2.45 2.94
C VAL A 88 -8.76 3.14 4.04
N ASP A 89 -8.62 4.45 3.94
CA ASP A 89 -7.96 5.26 4.97
C ASP A 89 -8.94 5.78 6.02
N ALA A 90 -8.40 6.50 7.02
CA ALA A 90 -9.19 7.05 8.12
C ALA A 90 -10.21 8.13 7.69
N ASP A 91 -10.04 8.74 6.51
CA ASP A 91 -11.00 9.70 5.95
C ASP A 91 -12.09 8.99 5.11
N GLY A 92 -12.01 7.67 4.98
CA GLY A 92 -12.92 6.86 4.15
C GLY A 92 -12.60 6.91 2.65
N CYS A 93 -11.40 7.35 2.24
CA CYS A 93 -11.01 7.27 0.84
C CYS A 93 -10.71 5.81 0.48
N GLU A 94 -11.49 5.27 -0.45
CA GLU A 94 -11.25 3.94 -1.02
C GLU A 94 -10.46 4.03 -2.32
N PHE A 95 -9.39 3.23 -2.42
CA PHE A 95 -8.55 3.14 -3.62
C PHE A 95 -7.89 1.78 -3.72
N ALA A 96 -7.52 1.38 -4.94
CA ALA A 96 -7.03 0.02 -5.18
C ALA A 96 -5.80 0.00 -6.07
N TYR A 97 -5.01 -1.05 -5.88
CA TYR A 97 -3.87 -1.41 -6.71
C TYR A 97 -4.06 -2.81 -7.29
N ARG A 98 -3.47 -3.04 -8.46
CA ARG A 98 -3.38 -4.35 -9.09
C ARG A 98 -1.93 -4.84 -9.08
N LYS A 99 -1.72 -6.10 -8.74
CA LYS A 99 -0.43 -6.76 -8.75
C LYS A 99 0.09 -6.85 -10.18
N MET A 100 1.30 -6.38 -10.38
CA MET A 100 2.03 -6.59 -11.63
C MET A 100 2.62 -8.00 -11.57
N THR A 101 2.25 -8.84 -12.53
CA THR A 101 2.78 -10.20 -12.73
C THR A 101 4.29 -10.23 -12.83
#